data_AF-A0A7J9ZK97-F1
#
_entry.id   AF-A0A7J9ZK97-F1
#
_cell.length_a   1.000
_cell.length_b   1.000
_cell.length_c   1.000
_cell.angle_alpha   90.00
_cell.angle_beta   90.00
_cell.angle_gamma   90.00
#
_symmetry.space_group_name_H-M   'P 1'
#
loop_
_entity.id
_entity.type
_entity.pdbx_description
1 polymer ?
#
loop_
_entity_poly.entity_id
_entity_poly.type
_entity_poly.pdbx_seq_one_letter_code
_entity_poly.pdbx_strand_id
1 'polypeptide(L)'
;MPDLDALVPDSARLAGRIAELAEFRDSTRPGWSREVFSEPYRASRDWVFRQMADAGLEPRTDGAGNIVGRLPGRHPDEPAPRRGHDPLRPGPGAGAAAGVAPRRRARVR
;
A
#
# COMPACT_ATOMS: atom_id res chain seq x y z
N MET A 1 0.66 19.03 -25.66
CA MET A 1 0.81 18.18 -24.47
C MET A 1 -0.11 18.73 -23.40
N PRO A 2 -0.90 17.89 -22.69
CA PRO A 2 -1.72 18.40 -21.60
C PRO A 2 -0.82 19.03 -20.52
N ASP A 3 -1.30 20.11 -19.93
CA ASP A 3 -0.69 20.72 -18.75
C ASP A 3 -0.80 19.74 -17.59
N LEU A 4 0.34 19.25 -17.11
CA LEU A 4 0.39 18.27 -16.03
C LEU A 4 0.07 18.93 -14.68
N ASP A 5 0.30 20.23 -14.53
CA ASP A 5 0.01 20.96 -13.30
C ASP A 5 -1.50 21.22 -13.13
N ALA A 6 -2.26 21.11 -14.22
CA ALA A 6 -3.72 21.16 -14.22
C ALA A 6 -4.40 19.81 -13.94
N LEU A 7 -3.66 18.69 -13.92
CA LEU A 7 -4.22 17.37 -13.62
C LEU A 7 -4.47 17.23 -12.12
N VAL A 8 -5.70 17.50 -11.71
CA VAL A 8 -6.14 17.31 -10.31
C VAL A 8 -6.73 15.91 -10.12
N PRO A 9 -6.24 15.12 -9.14
CA PRO A 9 -6.87 13.85 -8.80
C PRO A 9 -8.30 14.03 -8.29
N ASP A 10 -9.18 13.13 -8.69
CA ASP A 10 -10.53 13.04 -8.11
C ASP A 10 -10.44 12.44 -6.70
N SER A 11 -10.48 13.33 -5.70
CA SER A 11 -10.35 12.99 -4.28
C SER A 11 -11.54 12.17 -3.77
N ALA A 12 -12.76 12.44 -4.26
CA ALA A 12 -13.96 11.70 -3.87
C ALA A 12 -13.90 10.26 -4.37
N ARG A 13 -13.49 10.07 -5.64
CA ARG A 13 -13.26 8.73 -6.19
C ARG A 13 -12.18 8.00 -5.40
N LEU A 14 -11.05 8.65 -5.11
CA LEU A 14 -9.95 8.04 -4.35
C LEU A 14 -10.41 7.61 -2.95
N ALA A 15 -11.11 8.49 -2.23
CA ALA A 15 -11.64 8.20 -0.90
C ALA A 15 -12.62 7.01 -0.91
N GLY A 16 -13.53 6.96 -1.89
CA GLY A 16 -14.45 5.83 -2.06
C GLY A 16 -13.73 4.51 -2.28
N ARG A 17 -12.70 4.50 -3.14
CA ARG A 17 -11.89 3.30 -3.38
C ARG A 17 -11.11 2.84 -2.16
N ILE A 18 -10.58 3.78 -1.36
CA ILE A 18 -9.91 3.44 -0.09
C ILE A 18 -10.91 2.84 0.90
N ALA A 19 -12.13 3.37 0.98
CA ALA A 19 -13.19 2.85 1.83
C ALA A 19 -13.62 1.43 1.40
N GLU A 20 -13.85 1.19 0.11
CA GLU A 20 -14.14 -0.14 -0.43
C GLU A 20 -13.02 -1.14 -0.10
N LEU A 21 -11.75 -0.73 -0.25
CA LEU A 21 -10.62 -1.59 0.07
C LEU A 21 -10.55 -1.95 1.57
N ALA A 22 -10.99 -1.04 2.45
CA ALA A 22 -10.98 -1.23 3.90
C ALA A 22 -12.03 -2.25 4.38
N GLU A 23 -13.01 -2.60 3.55
CA GLU A 23 -14.01 -3.64 3.84
C GLU A 23 -13.45 -5.05 3.72
N PHE A 24 -12.36 -5.25 2.98
CA PHE A 24 -11.65 -6.53 2.95
C PHE A 24 -10.82 -6.71 4.23
N ARG A 25 -11.47 -7.04 5.33
CA ARG A 25 -10.82 -7.29 6.62
C ARG A 25 -11.39 -8.52 7.31
N ASP A 26 -10.62 -9.08 8.23
CA ASP A 26 -11.17 -10.02 9.20
C ASP A 26 -11.98 -9.24 10.25
N SER A 27 -13.32 -9.36 10.18
CA SER A 27 -14.24 -8.69 11.10
C SER A 27 -14.20 -9.24 12.52
N THR A 28 -13.59 -10.42 12.73
CA THR A 28 -13.42 -11.02 14.06
C THR A 28 -12.23 -10.44 14.81
N ARG A 29 -11.38 -9.66 14.13
CA ARG A 29 -10.21 -9.00 14.72
C ARG A 29 -10.39 -7.48 14.72
N PRO A 30 -9.88 -6.79 15.74
CA PRO A 30 -9.92 -5.33 15.77
C PRO A 30 -9.10 -4.72 14.61
N GLY A 31 -9.59 -3.60 14.08
CA GLY A 31 -8.89 -2.80 13.05
C GLY A 31 -8.99 -3.37 11.63
N TRP A 32 -8.05 -2.97 10.77
CA TRP A 32 -7.98 -3.40 9.36
C TRP A 32 -7.03 -4.59 9.18
N SER A 33 -7.28 -5.64 9.97
CA SER A 33 -6.45 -6.83 9.96
C SER A 33 -6.61 -7.58 8.63
N ARG A 34 -5.54 -7.58 7.83
CA ARG A 34 -5.38 -8.37 6.60
C ARG A 34 -4.08 -9.16 6.72
N GLU A 35 -4.16 -10.30 7.40
CA GLU A 35 -3.02 -11.19 7.53
C GLU A 35 -2.62 -11.74 6.15
N VAL A 36 -1.32 -11.79 5.87
CA VAL A 36 -0.83 -12.30 4.58
C VAL A 36 -1.33 -13.73 4.36
N PHE A 37 -1.77 -14.05 3.15
CA PHE A 37 -2.39 -15.34 2.75
C PHE A 37 -3.79 -15.65 3.31
N SER A 38 -4.38 -14.77 4.12
CA SER A 38 -5.78 -14.90 4.53
C SER A 38 -6.76 -14.67 3.38
N GLU A 39 -8.02 -15.07 3.56
CA GLU A 39 -9.08 -14.83 2.59
C GLU A 39 -9.31 -13.34 2.31
N PRO A 40 -9.42 -12.44 3.33
CA PRO A 40 -9.51 -10.99 3.09
C PRO A 40 -8.30 -10.44 2.33
N TYR A 41 -7.10 -10.98 2.58
CA TYR A 41 -5.90 -10.59 1.84
C TYR A 41 -6.01 -10.94 0.35
N ARG A 42 -6.41 -12.17 0.00
CA ARG A 42 -6.60 -12.59 -1.40
C ARG A 42 -7.70 -11.77 -2.08
N ALA A 43 -8.87 -11.66 -1.44
CA ALA A 43 -9.99 -10.90 -1.96
C ALA A 43 -9.64 -9.42 -2.23
N SER A 44 -8.89 -8.79 -1.31
CA SER A 44 -8.44 -7.41 -1.48
C SER A 44 -7.51 -7.24 -2.69
N ARG A 45 -6.65 -8.24 -2.96
CA ARG A 45 -5.71 -8.24 -4.09
C ARG A 45 -6.43 -8.44 -5.42
N ASP A 46 -7.39 -9.35 -5.46
CA ASP A 46 -8.23 -9.57 -6.65
C ASP A 46 -9.08 -8.35 -6.97
N TRP A 47 -9.54 -7.64 -5.94
CA TRP A 47 -10.23 -6.35 -6.12
C TRP A 47 -9.28 -5.31 -6.71
N VAL A 48 -8.07 -5.12 -6.18
CA VAL A 48 -7.07 -4.19 -6.74
C VAL A 48 -6.75 -4.54 -8.19
N PHE A 49 -6.60 -5.82 -8.51
CA PHE A 49 -6.34 -6.28 -9.88
C PHE A 49 -7.45 -5.86 -10.83
N ARG A 50 -8.72 -6.04 -10.44
CA ARG A 50 -9.89 -5.59 -11.22
C ARG A 50 -9.93 -4.08 -11.37
N GLN A 51 -9.68 -3.32 -10.29
CA GLN A 51 -9.63 -1.86 -10.36
C GLN A 51 -8.58 -1.34 -11.34
N MET A 52 -7.41 -2.00 -11.41
CA MET A 52 -6.38 -1.67 -12.39
C MET A 52 -6.84 -1.97 -13.82
N ALA A 53 -7.44 -3.14 -14.05
CA ALA A 53 -7.96 -3.52 -15.36
C ALA A 53 -9.07 -2.57 -15.84
N ASP A 54 -10.03 -2.23 -14.96
CA ASP A 54 -11.13 -1.30 -15.25
C ASP A 54 -10.62 0.11 -15.57
N ALA A 55 -9.47 0.49 -15.01
CA ALA A 55 -8.78 1.75 -15.32
C ALA A 55 -7.96 1.71 -16.63
N GLY A 56 -8.00 0.60 -17.38
CA GLY A 56 -7.27 0.43 -18.64
C GLY A 56 -5.79 0.10 -18.46
N LEU A 57 -5.38 -0.37 -17.28
CA LEU A 57 -4.03 -0.88 -17.06
C LEU A 57 -3.95 -2.37 -17.42
N GLU A 58 -2.75 -2.85 -17.69
CA GLU A 58 -2.39 -4.26 -17.78
C GLU A 58 -1.79 -4.69 -16.42
N PRO A 59 -2.61 -5.17 -15.46
CA PRO A 59 -2.13 -5.66 -14.18
C PRO A 59 -1.40 -7.00 -14.32
N ARG A 60 -0.27 -7.11 -13.61
CA ARG A 60 0.51 -8.36 -13.48
C ARG A 60 1.08 -8.49 -12.08
N THR A 61 1.36 -9.72 -11.67
CA THR A 61 2.12 -9.99 -10.45
C THR A 61 3.59 -10.20 -10.80
N ASP A 62 4.50 -9.51 -10.12
CA ASP A 62 5.94 -9.73 -10.31
C ASP A 62 6.46 -10.95 -9.53
N GLY A 63 7.74 -11.30 -9.72
CA GLY A 63 8.35 -12.44 -9.02
C GLY A 63 8.46 -12.28 -7.49
N ALA A 64 8.25 -11.08 -6.96
CA ALA A 64 8.22 -10.78 -5.53
C ALA A 64 6.79 -10.77 -4.94
N GLY A 65 5.76 -10.95 -5.77
CA GLY A 65 4.37 -10.95 -5.34
C GLY A 65 3.72 -9.56 -5.27
N ASN A 66 4.30 -8.53 -5.90
CA ASN A 66 3.66 -7.21 -6.01
C ASN A 66 2.70 -7.16 -7.22
N ILE A 67 1.60 -6.41 -7.08
CA ILE A 67 0.68 -6.14 -8.20
C ILE A 67 1.15 -4.86 -8.91
N VAL A 68 1.42 -4.94 -10.21
CA VAL A 68 1.92 -3.84 -11.03
C VAL A 68 1.01 -3.64 -12.23
N GLY A 69 0.34 -2.47 -12.33
CA GLY A 69 -0.48 -2.10 -13.49
C GLY A 69 0.30 -1.26 -14.50
N ARG A 70 0.51 -1.78 -15.72
CA ARG A 70 1.16 -1.05 -16.84
C ARG A 70 0.11 -0.30 -17.64
N LEU A 71 0.27 1.01 -17.80
CA LEU A 71 -0.50 1.77 -18.77
C LEU A 71 0.23 1.66 -20.12
N PRO A 72 -0.37 1.08 -21.18
CA PRO A 72 0.26 1.02 -22.48
C PRO A 72 0.51 2.44 -23.02
N GLY A 73 1.73 2.69 -23.47
CA GLY A 73 2.08 3.94 -24.15
C GLY A 73 1.39 4.04 -25.52
N ARG A 74 1.24 5.26 -26.04
CA ARG A 74 0.71 5.48 -27.40
C ARG A 74 1.65 4.93 -28.50
N HIS A 75 2.93 4.73 -28.17
CA HIS A 75 3.94 4.06 -29.00
C HIS A 75 4.49 2.87 -28.21
N PRO A 76 4.05 1.63 -28.49
CA PRO A 76 4.39 0.45 -27.68
C PRO A 76 5.87 0.05 -27.75
N ASP A 77 6.61 0.55 -28.74
CA ASP A 77 8.03 0.25 -28.97
C ASP A 77 9.01 1.22 -28.26
N GLU A 78 8.50 2.25 -27.59
CA GLU A 78 9.34 3.17 -26.82
C GLU A 78 9.52 2.69 -25.36
N PRO A 79 10.73 2.85 -24.78
CA PRO A 79 11.01 2.36 -23.44
C PRO A 79 10.14 3.07 -22.40
N ALA A 80 9.36 2.28 -21.64
CA ALA A 80 8.49 2.79 -20.58
C ALA A 80 9.31 3.45 -19.44
N PRO A 81 8.77 4.52 -18.80
CA PRO A 81 9.44 5.15 -17.66
C PRO A 81 9.56 4.18 -16.47
N ARG A 82 10.72 4.20 -15.79
CA ARG A 82 11.01 3.39 -14.59
C ARG A 82 10.13 3.84 -13.41
N ARG A 83 9.56 2.90 -12.66
CA ARG A 83 8.88 3.18 -11.38
C ARG A 83 9.90 3.29 -10.25
N GLY A 84 9.72 4.27 -9.36
CA GLY A 84 10.43 4.39 -8.09
C GLY A 84 9.59 3.85 -6.93
N HIS A 85 10.25 3.31 -5.91
CA HIS A 85 9.66 2.94 -4.62
C HIS A 85 10.24 3.89 -3.57
N ASP A 86 9.37 4.62 -2.87
CA ASP A 86 9.75 5.41 -1.69
C ASP A 86 9.36 4.62 -0.43
N PRO A 87 10.31 4.07 0.35
CA PRO A 87 9.98 3.45 1.61
C PRO A 87 9.44 4.52 2.57
N LEU A 88 8.22 4.32 3.07
CA LEU A 88 7.65 5.15 4.14
C LEU A 88 8.64 5.24 5.31
N ARG A 89 9.23 6.41 5.54
CA ARG A 89 9.97 6.68 6.79
C ARG A 89 8.97 6.84 7.93
N PRO A 90 9.14 6.16 9.08
CA PRO A 90 8.35 6.47 10.26
C PRO A 90 8.68 7.89 10.74
N GLY A 91 7.65 8.74 10.83
CA GLY A 91 7.74 10.09 11.40
C GLY A 91 7.88 10.06 12.93
N PRO A 92 8.46 11.09 13.56
CA PRO A 92 8.64 11.13 15.01
C PRO A 92 7.37 11.66 15.70
N GLY A 93 6.91 10.94 16.73
CA GLY A 93 6.28 11.56 17.91
C GLY A 93 4.79 11.33 18.11
N ALA A 94 4.45 10.43 19.05
CA ALA A 94 3.53 10.71 20.17
C ALA A 94 3.70 9.59 21.21
N GLY A 95 4.19 9.96 22.40
CA GLY A 95 4.61 9.01 23.42
C GLY A 95 3.48 8.39 24.24
N ALA A 96 3.78 7.24 24.83
CA ALA A 96 3.24 6.83 26.12
C ALA A 96 4.30 6.01 26.85
N ALA A 97 4.68 6.51 28.02
CA ALA A 97 5.58 5.88 28.96
C ALA A 97 4.94 4.65 29.61
N ALA A 98 5.72 3.58 29.79
CA ALA A 98 5.53 2.62 30.87
C ALA A 98 6.90 2.05 31.24
N GLY A 99 7.35 2.37 32.46
CA GLY A 99 8.71 2.12 32.91
C GLY A 99 8.97 0.71 33.42
N VAL A 100 10.26 0.39 33.51
CA VAL A 100 10.85 -0.53 34.48
C VAL A 100 12.20 0.07 34.90
N ALA A 101 12.35 0.22 36.21
CA ALA A 101 13.46 0.83 36.92
C ALA A 101 14.78 0.03 36.79
N PRO A 102 15.95 0.66 37.08
CA PRO A 102 17.26 0.04 36.92
C PRO A 102 17.66 -0.82 38.13
N ARG A 103 18.24 -2.00 37.89
CA ARG A 103 19.03 -2.70 38.91
C ARG A 103 20.52 -2.57 38.57
N ARG A 104 21.21 -1.74 39.35
CA ARG A 104 22.68 -1.72 39.44
C ARG A 104 23.16 -2.63 40.58
N ARG A 105 24.41 -3.07 40.42
CA ARG A 105 25.36 -3.71 41.37
C ARG A 105 25.25 -5.24 41.40
N ALA A 106 26.33 -6.01 41.45
CA ALA A 106 27.68 -5.69 41.94
C ALA A 106 28.77 -6.52 41.22
N ARG A 107 29.95 -5.91 41.07
CA ARG A 107 31.22 -6.65 41.01
C ARG A 107 31.51 -7.22 42.39
N VAL A 108 31.95 -8.47 42.46
CA VAL A 108 32.69 -9.01 43.62
C VAL A 108 33.87 -9.81 43.09
N ARG A 109 35.05 -9.36 43.53
CA ARG A 109 36.41 -9.93 43.54
C ARG A 109 36.97 -10.56 42.26
#